data_AF-A0A3S2UF62-F1
#
_entry.id   AF-A0A3S2UF62-F1
#
_cell.length_a   1.000
_cell.length_b   1.000
_cell.length_c   1.000
_cell.angle_alpha   90.00
_cell.angle_beta   90.00
_cell.angle_gamma   90.00
#
_symmetry.space_group_name_H-M   'P 1'
#
loop_
_entity.id
_entity.type
_entity.pdbx_description
1 polymer ?
#
loop_
_entity_poly.entity_id
_entity_poly.type
_entity_poly.pdbx_seq_one_letter_code
_entity_poly.pdbx_strand_id
1 'polypeptide(L)'
;MGHGTRRRIQLGRLDLLEEVLVMGMRMADGISHKHWELFCPQMDLHEVFGESIRVQELLQGGQLILDDRGLRCSWNGLALLDSVLPTLLAELQGHRSLCEPESS
;
A
#
# COMPACT_ATOMS: atom_id res chain seq x y z
N MET A 1 -10.27 26.72 0.10
CA MET A 1 -9.27 26.52 -0.97
C MET A 1 -9.56 25.16 -1.61
N GLY A 2 -9.37 25.04 -2.91
CA GLY A 2 -10.23 24.25 -3.80
C GLY A 2 -10.24 22.74 -3.61
N HIS A 3 -11.42 22.16 -3.37
CA HIS A 3 -11.74 20.75 -3.61
C HIS A 3 -12.79 20.67 -4.73
N GLY A 4 -12.53 21.36 -5.84
CA GLY A 4 -13.28 21.19 -7.06
C GLY A 4 -12.52 20.23 -7.96
N THR A 5 -13.00 19.00 -8.11
CA THR A 5 -13.48 18.44 -9.40
C THR A 5 -13.67 16.93 -9.31
N ARG A 6 -14.91 16.54 -9.60
CA ARG A 6 -15.38 15.26 -10.15
C ARG A 6 -14.29 14.24 -10.52
N ARG A 7 -14.23 13.15 -9.76
CA ARG A 7 -14.01 11.77 -10.26
C ARG A 7 -14.69 10.77 -9.31
N ARG A 8 -16.00 10.96 -9.11
CA ARG A 8 -16.85 9.91 -8.54
C ARG A 8 -16.84 8.74 -9.51
N ILE A 9 -16.35 7.57 -9.06
CA ILE A 9 -16.60 6.19 -9.53
C ILE A 9 -15.31 5.32 -9.52
N GLN A 10 -14.11 5.86 -9.73
CA GLN A 10 -12.86 5.05 -9.73
C GLN A 10 -12.13 4.93 -8.37
N LEU A 11 -12.53 5.73 -7.38
CA LEU A 11 -11.88 5.79 -6.06
C LEU A 11 -12.13 4.53 -5.20
N GLY A 12 -13.26 3.83 -5.37
CA GLY A 12 -13.67 2.77 -4.41
C GLY A 12 -12.63 1.70 -4.08
N ARG A 13 -11.92 1.14 -5.08
CA ARG A 13 -10.94 0.06 -4.83
C ARG A 13 -9.58 0.60 -4.36
N LEU A 14 -9.15 1.74 -4.87
CA LEU A 14 -7.92 2.38 -4.43
C LEU A 14 -8.06 2.89 -2.99
N ASP A 15 -9.16 3.59 -2.66
CA ASP A 15 -9.48 4.01 -1.30
C ASP A 15 -9.55 2.81 -0.34
N LEU A 16 -10.18 1.70 -0.75
CA LEU A 16 -10.18 0.48 0.05
C LEU A 16 -8.77 -0.06 0.30
N LEU A 17 -7.90 -0.09 -0.72
CA LEU A 17 -6.52 -0.54 -0.56
C LEU A 17 -5.73 0.43 0.32
N GLU A 18 -5.95 1.74 0.22
CA GLU A 18 -5.36 2.74 1.10
C GLU A 18 -5.81 2.53 2.56
N GLU A 19 -7.10 2.28 2.80
CA GLU A 19 -7.62 1.97 4.12
C GLU A 19 -7.03 0.68 4.69
N VAL A 20 -6.96 -0.39 3.88
CA VAL A 20 -6.32 -1.66 4.24
C VAL A 20 -4.84 -1.45 4.55
N LEU A 21 -4.16 -0.60 3.78
CA LEU A 21 -2.77 -0.24 3.99
C LEU A 21 -2.57 0.48 5.32
N VAL A 22 -3.35 1.54 5.56
CA VAL A 22 -3.27 2.35 6.79
C VAL A 22 -3.62 1.51 8.02
N MET A 23 -4.68 0.71 7.94
CA MET A 23 -5.12 -0.14 9.05
C MET A 23 -4.14 -1.28 9.29
N GLY A 24 -3.67 -1.92 8.23
CA GLY A 24 -2.71 -3.01 8.29
C GLY A 24 -1.36 -2.59 8.83
N MET A 25 -0.80 -1.46 8.37
CA MET A 25 0.48 -0.94 8.89
C MET A 25 0.42 -0.50 10.36
N ARG A 26 -0.76 -0.20 10.88
CA ARG A 26 -0.98 0.07 12.32
C ARG A 26 -1.02 -1.20 13.16
N MET A 27 -1.35 -2.34 12.55
CA MET A 27 -1.32 -3.64 13.22
C MET A 27 0.12 -4.17 13.18
N ALA A 28 0.59 -4.69 14.32
CA ALA A 28 1.94 -5.26 14.41
C ALA A 28 2.15 -6.45 13.44
N ASP A 29 1.07 -7.16 13.09
CA ASP A 29 1.10 -8.26 12.11
C ASP A 29 1.15 -7.78 10.65
N GLY A 30 0.84 -6.51 10.37
CA GLY A 30 0.83 -5.96 9.02
C GLY A 30 -0.31 -6.50 8.15
N ILE A 31 -0.02 -6.61 6.85
CA ILE A 31 -0.93 -7.08 5.80
C ILE A 31 -0.31 -8.32 5.17
N SER A 32 -1.01 -9.44 5.28
CA SER A 32 -0.59 -10.66 4.59
C SER A 32 -0.90 -10.61 3.11
N HIS A 33 -0.14 -11.34 2.28
CA HIS A 33 -0.46 -11.50 0.85
C HIS A 33 -1.88 -12.03 0.64
N LYS A 34 -2.32 -13.00 1.45
CA LYS A 34 -3.70 -13.52 1.41
C LYS A 34 -4.75 -12.45 1.68
N HIS A 35 -4.49 -11.56 2.64
CA HIS A 35 -5.42 -10.47 2.96
C HIS A 35 -5.44 -9.45 1.83
N TRP A 36 -4.27 -9.13 1.27
CA TRP A 36 -4.13 -8.24 0.12
C TRP A 36 -4.87 -8.76 -1.10
N GLU A 37 -4.75 -10.05 -1.43
CA GLU A 37 -5.38 -10.72 -2.57
C GLU A 37 -6.92 -10.60 -2.55
N LEU A 38 -7.54 -10.51 -1.37
CA LEU A 38 -9.00 -10.28 -1.24
C LEU A 38 -9.44 -8.93 -1.83
N PHE A 39 -8.56 -7.93 -1.79
CA PHE A 39 -8.82 -6.59 -2.33
C PHE A 39 -8.19 -6.39 -3.71
N CYS A 40 -6.98 -6.92 -3.90
CA CYS A 40 -6.25 -6.86 -5.16
C CYS A 40 -5.61 -8.21 -5.53
N PRO A 41 -6.35 -9.10 -6.21
CA PRO A 41 -5.81 -10.36 -6.69
C PRO A 41 -4.95 -10.24 -7.96
N GLN A 42 -4.90 -9.04 -8.54
CA GLN A 42 -4.20 -8.79 -9.81
C GLN A 42 -2.72 -8.45 -9.63
N MET A 43 -2.31 -8.07 -8.41
CA MET A 43 -0.96 -7.61 -8.14
C MET A 43 -0.59 -7.91 -6.71
N ASP A 44 0.57 -8.51 -6.52
CA ASP A 44 1.07 -8.83 -5.18
C ASP A 44 1.73 -7.62 -4.51
N LEU A 45 1.83 -7.66 -3.17
CA LEU A 45 2.53 -6.61 -2.41
C LEU A 45 3.97 -6.38 -2.91
N HIS A 46 4.61 -7.43 -3.42
CA HIS A 46 5.96 -7.36 -3.97
C HIS A 46 6.03 -6.58 -5.30
N GLU A 47 5.02 -6.70 -6.15
CA GLU A 47 4.94 -5.95 -7.41
C GLU A 47 4.56 -4.50 -7.17
N VAL A 48 3.70 -4.23 -6.19
CA VAL A 48 3.30 -2.85 -5.83
C VAL A 48 4.43 -2.10 -5.14
N PHE A 49 5.08 -2.72 -4.15
CA PHE A 49 5.98 -2.03 -3.24
C PHE A 49 7.46 -2.42 -3.43
N GLY A 50 7.76 -3.60 -3.99
CA GLY A 50 9.13 -4.09 -4.12
C GLY A 50 9.94 -3.39 -5.21
N GLU A 51 9.29 -2.84 -6.24
CA GLU A 51 9.96 -2.11 -7.31
C GLU A 51 10.30 -0.65 -6.94
N SER A 52 9.70 -0.13 -5.86
CA SER A 52 9.90 1.25 -5.45
C SER A 52 11.21 1.46 -4.68
N ILE A 53 12.02 2.39 -5.16
CA ILE A 53 13.26 2.81 -4.48
C ILE A 53 12.97 3.30 -3.06
N ARG A 54 11.90 4.09 -2.86
CA ARG A 54 11.57 4.63 -1.53
C ARG A 54 11.19 3.53 -0.55
N VAL A 55 10.46 2.51 -1.01
CA VAL A 55 10.13 1.37 -0.17
C VAL A 55 11.37 0.54 0.12
N GLN A 56 12.24 0.33 -0.87
CA GLN A 56 13.51 -0.36 -0.65
C GLN A 56 14.38 0.32 0.41
N GLU A 57 14.42 1.66 0.45
CA GLU A 57 15.09 2.41 1.51
C GLU A 57 14.48 2.11 2.89
N LEU A 58 13.16 2.03 2.99
CA LEU A 58 12.45 1.68 4.24
C LEU A 58 12.68 0.23 4.66
N LEU A 59 12.80 -0.70 3.70
CA LEU A 59 13.15 -2.10 3.95
C LEU A 59 14.59 -2.22 4.44
N GLN A 60 15.53 -1.54 3.79
CA GLN A 60 16.94 -1.53 4.18
C GLN A 60 17.18 -0.81 5.51
N GLY A 61 16.44 0.27 5.77
CA GLY A 61 16.44 0.98 7.05
C GLY A 61 15.74 0.21 8.18
N GLY A 62 15.18 -0.96 7.88
CA GLY A 62 14.53 -1.83 8.84
C GLY A 62 13.26 -1.23 9.42
N GLN A 63 12.59 -0.31 8.72
CA GLN A 63 11.29 0.24 9.08
C GLN A 63 10.16 -0.65 8.57
N LEU A 64 10.31 -1.18 7.36
CA LEU A 64 9.38 -2.12 6.76
C LEU A 64 10.01 -3.50 6.66
N ILE A 65 9.14 -4.51 6.65
CA ILE A 65 9.48 -5.89 6.37
C ILE A 65 8.50 -6.39 5.32
N LEU A 66 9.03 -6.73 4.16
CA LEU A 66 8.30 -7.35 3.06
C LEU A 66 8.92 -8.74 2.85
N ASP A 67 8.12 -9.78 3.09
CA ASP A 67 8.51 -11.18 2.93
C ASP A 67 7.35 -12.01 2.34
N ASP A 68 7.53 -13.33 2.25
CA ASP A 68 6.50 -14.26 1.77
C ASP A 68 5.22 -14.28 2.63
N ARG A 69 5.23 -13.70 3.83
CA ARG A 69 4.01 -13.58 4.66
C ARG A 69 3.23 -12.33 4.27
N GLY A 70 3.92 -11.25 3.92
CA GLY A 70 3.32 -10.01 3.46
C GLY A 70 4.16 -8.79 3.82
N LEU A 71 3.48 -7.63 3.92
CA LEU A 71 4.08 -6.35 4.26
C LEU A 71 3.71 -5.99 5.70
N ARG A 72 4.70 -5.68 6.54
CA ARG A 72 4.47 -5.21 7.91
C ARG A 72 5.50 -4.18 8.32
N CYS A 73 5.14 -3.35 9.30
CA CYS A 73 6.10 -2.48 9.96
C CYS A 73 6.92 -3.27 10.98
N SER A 74 8.22 -2.97 11.06
CA SER A 74 9.00 -3.35 12.22
C SER A 74 8.62 -2.47 13.42
N TRP A 75 9.14 -2.80 14.60
CA TRP A 75 9.02 -1.92 15.77
C TRP A 75 9.53 -0.49 15.52
N ASN A 76 10.60 -0.34 14.72
CA ASN A 76 11.13 0.97 14.33
C ASN A 76 10.20 1.68 13.32
N GLY A 77 9.63 0.92 12.38
CA GLY A 77 8.65 1.44 11.44
C GLY A 77 7.36 1.90 12.10
N LEU A 78 6.87 1.18 13.12
CA LEU A 78 5.70 1.57 13.90
C LEU A 78 5.91 2.92 14.63
N ALA A 79 7.13 3.16 15.13
CA ALA A 79 7.46 4.45 15.76
C ALA A 79 7.54 5.61 14.74
N LEU A 80 7.80 5.29 13.47
CA LEU A 80 7.89 6.24 12.36
C LEU A 80 6.71 6.10 11.39
N LEU A 81 5.58 5.56 11.86
CA LEU A 81 4.49 5.15 10.98
C LEU A 81 3.93 6.35 10.19
N ASP A 82 3.86 7.51 10.83
CA ASP A 82 3.39 8.75 10.19
C ASP A 82 4.28 9.23 9.04
N SER A 83 5.56 8.80 8.96
CA SER A 83 6.44 9.09 7.83
C SER A 83 6.49 7.95 6.80
N VAL A 84 6.25 6.71 7.24
CA VAL A 84 6.22 5.52 6.38
C VAL A 84 4.93 5.48 5.54
N LEU A 85 3.77 5.70 6.17
CA LEU A 85 2.46 5.66 5.53
C LEU A 85 2.35 6.51 4.25
N PRO A 86 2.69 7.81 4.25
CA PRO A 86 2.56 8.63 3.05
C PRO A 86 3.44 8.13 1.91
N THR A 87 4.58 7.51 2.21
CA THR A 87 5.44 6.89 1.20
C THR A 87 4.74 5.71 0.55
N LEU A 88 4.19 4.79 1.35
CA LEU A 88 3.47 3.63 0.83
C LEU A 88 2.20 4.02 0.04
N LEU A 89 1.44 4.99 0.53
CA LEU A 89 0.24 5.47 -0.16
C LEU A 89 0.58 6.09 -1.51
N ALA A 90 1.68 6.85 -1.60
CA ALA A 90 2.12 7.43 -2.87
C ALA A 90 2.49 6.36 -3.90
N GLU A 91 3.19 5.30 -3.49
CA GLU A 91 3.50 4.18 -4.38
C GLU A 91 2.23 3.46 -4.84
N LEU A 92 1.31 3.17 -3.93
CA LEU A 92 0.03 2.54 -4.27
C LEU A 92 -0.77 3.37 -5.29
N GLN A 93 -0.80 4.70 -5.13
CA GLN A 93 -1.44 5.60 -6.09
C GLN A 93 -0.74 5.61 -7.45
N GLY A 94 0.57 5.39 -7.50
CA GLY A 94 1.34 5.23 -8.74
C GLY A 94 0.93 4.01 -9.55
N HIS A 95 0.53 2.93 -8.88
CA HIS A 95 0.09 1.67 -9.51
C HIS A 95 -1.42 1.64 -9.85
N ARG A 96 -2.12 2.76 -9.68
CA ARG A 96 -3.57 2.91 -9.96
C ARG A 96 -4.00 2.36 -11.32
N SER A 97 -3.22 2.61 -12.36
CA SER A 97 -3.57 2.23 -13.74
C SER A 97 -3.60 0.72 -13.97
N LEU A 98 -3.06 -0.07 -13.04
CA LEU A 98 -2.94 -1.53 -13.16
C LEU A 98 -4.06 -2.26 -12.39
N CYS A 99 -4.77 -1.57 -11.49
CA CYS A 99 -5.96 -2.07 -10.79
C CYS A 99 -7.27 -1.86 -11.58
N GLU A 100 -7.20 -1.39 -12.83
CA GLU A 100 -8.36 -1.29 -13.71
C GLU A 100 -8.72 -2.68 -14.25
N PRO A 101 -9.95 -3.18 -14.05
CA PRO A 101 -10.44 -4.22 -14.93
C PRO A 101 -10.59 -3.59 -16.33
N GLU A 102 -9.90 -4.14 -17.33
CA GLU A 102 -10.20 -3.86 -18.73
C GLU A 102 -11.70 -4.06 -18.93
N SER A 103 -12.42 -2.95 -19.06
CA SER A 103 -13.86 -2.95 -19.28
C SER A 103 -14.05 -3.24 -20.77
N SER A 104 -14.18 -4.52 -21.10
CA SER A 104 -14.53 -4.98 -22.44
C SER A 104 -16.04 -5.10 -22.64
#